data_AF-A0A3S0U8H6-F1
#
_entry.id   AF-A0A3S0U8H6-F1
#
_cell.length_a   1.000
_cell.length_b   1.000
_cell.length_c   1.000
_cell.angle_alpha   90.00
_cell.angle_beta   90.00
_cell.angle_gamma   90.00
#
_symmetry.space_group_name_H-M   'P 1'
#
loop_
_entity.id
_entity.type
_entity.pdbx_description
1 polymer ?
#
loop_
_entity_poly.entity_id
_entity_poly.type
_entity_poly.pdbx_seq_one_letter_code
_entity_poly.pdbx_strand_id
1 'polypeptide(L)'
;MAISVFDLFKVGIGPSSSHTVGPMRAAASVSQELVDQQLPSPTRRLEVPRYGSLSATGVGHATDRACVMGLMGEWPDQVDPTSINARIQQLRESGRLLLAGTQDIAFNWHSDLLLL
;
A
#
# COMPACT_ATOMS: atom_id res chain seq x y z
N MET A 1 6.11 -15.40 -25.06
CA MET A 1 6.63 -14.63 -23.91
C MET A 1 8.04 -15.09 -23.62
N ALA A 2 8.97 -14.17 -23.43
CA ALA A 2 10.29 -14.48 -22.87
C ALA A 2 10.23 -14.32 -21.34
N ILE A 3 10.90 -15.20 -20.59
CA ILE A 3 11.04 -15.11 -19.14
C ILE A 3 12.50 -14.77 -18.85
N SER A 4 12.74 -13.71 -18.07
CA SER A 4 14.07 -13.26 -17.67
C SER A 4 14.48 -13.83 -16.30
N VAL A 5 15.79 -13.91 -16.03
CA VAL A 5 16.30 -14.19 -14.68
C VAL A 5 15.82 -13.14 -13.66
N PHE A 6 15.66 -11.89 -14.11
CA PHE A 6 15.12 -10.81 -13.29
C PHE A 6 13.61 -10.94 -13.03
N ASP A 7 12.90 -11.81 -13.76
CA ASP A 7 11.51 -12.14 -13.45
C ASP A 7 11.41 -13.12 -12.28
N LEU A 8 12.42 -13.98 -12.13
CA LEU A 8 12.51 -15.01 -11.11
C LEU A 8 13.08 -14.46 -9.79
N PHE A 9 14.09 -13.59 -9.87
CA PHE A 9 14.79 -13.04 -8.71
C PHE A 9 14.56 -11.53 -8.63
N LYS A 10 13.66 -11.12 -7.73
CA LYS A 10 13.32 -9.70 -7.49
C LYS A 10 13.61 -9.33 -6.04
N VAL A 11 14.23 -8.17 -5.85
CA VAL A 11 14.32 -7.55 -4.52
C VAL A 11 12.92 -7.10 -4.10
N GLY A 12 12.61 -7.25 -2.82
CA GLY A 12 11.35 -6.85 -2.25
C GLY A 12 11.35 -7.03 -0.73
N ILE A 13 10.18 -6.85 -0.14
CA ILE A 13 9.98 -6.98 1.31
C ILE A 13 9.16 -8.24 1.64
N GLY A 14 9.55 -8.92 2.71
CA GLY A 14 8.81 -10.06 3.24
C GLY A 14 7.52 -9.65 3.96
N PRO A 15 6.65 -10.63 4.32
CA PRO A 15 6.90 -12.07 4.26
C PRO A 15 6.50 -12.75 2.95
N SER A 16 5.75 -12.10 2.05
CA SER A 16 5.16 -12.78 0.88
C SER A 16 5.22 -11.96 -0.41
N SER A 17 5.66 -12.59 -1.50
CA SER A 17 5.64 -11.95 -2.82
C SER A 17 4.21 -11.66 -3.30
N SER A 18 3.27 -12.58 -3.05
CA SER A 18 1.88 -12.45 -3.53
C SER A 18 1.00 -11.58 -2.63
N HIS A 19 1.27 -11.58 -1.32
CA HIS A 19 0.43 -10.89 -0.34
C HIS A 19 1.08 -9.63 0.25
N THR A 20 2.36 -9.37 -0.03
CA THR A 20 3.08 -8.18 0.43
C THR A 20 3.61 -7.37 -0.75
N VAL A 21 4.51 -7.96 -1.56
CA VAL A 21 5.16 -7.23 -2.67
C VAL A 21 4.16 -6.81 -3.74
N GLY A 22 3.32 -7.73 -4.21
CA GLY A 22 2.29 -7.43 -5.22
C GLY A 22 1.33 -6.32 -4.79
N PRO A 23 0.66 -6.45 -3.63
CA PRO A 23 -0.25 -5.42 -3.11
C PRO A 23 0.42 -4.05 -2.89
N MET A 24 1.67 -4.02 -2.40
CA MET A 24 2.41 -2.77 -2.22
C MET A 24 2.67 -2.05 -3.55
N ARG A 25 3.11 -2.79 -4.59
CA ARG A 25 3.32 -2.21 -5.93
C ARG A 25 2.02 -1.69 -6.53
N ALA A 26 0.93 -2.45 -6.39
CA ALA A 26 -0.37 -2.03 -6.89
C ALA A 26 -0.82 -0.71 -6.25
N ALA A 27 -0.70 -0.60 -4.93
CA ALA A 27 -1.02 0.62 -4.19
C ALA A 27 -0.12 1.80 -4.56
N ALA A 28 1.19 1.58 -4.71
CA ALA A 28 2.14 2.61 -5.14
C ALA A 28 1.79 3.18 -6.52
N SER A 29 1.57 2.31 -7.50
CA SER A 29 1.17 2.72 -8.86
C SER A 29 -0.12 3.54 -8.85
N VAL A 30 -1.15 3.08 -8.13
CA VAL A 30 -2.44 3.80 -8.04
C VAL A 30 -2.28 5.14 -7.35
N SER A 31 -1.49 5.22 -6.26
CA SER A 31 -1.29 6.49 -5.55
C SER A 31 -0.61 7.54 -6.41
N GLN A 32 0.38 7.15 -7.20
CA GLN A 32 1.07 8.05 -8.13
C GLN A 32 0.13 8.53 -9.22
N GLU A 33 -0.63 7.62 -9.83
CA GLU A 33 -1.60 7.96 -10.87
C GLU A 33 -2.68 8.94 -10.35
N LEU A 34 -3.14 8.77 -9.12
CA LEU A 34 -4.12 9.68 -8.50
C LEU A 34 -3.57 11.09 -8.29
N VAL A 35 -2.29 11.23 -7.93
CA VAL A 35 -1.63 12.53 -7.75
C VAL A 35 -1.34 13.18 -9.11
N ASP A 36 -0.88 12.41 -10.09
CA ASP A 36 -0.57 12.90 -11.44
C ASP A 36 -1.81 13.44 -12.16
N GLN A 37 -3.00 12.87 -11.89
CA GLN A 37 -4.27 13.35 -12.42
C GLN A 37 -4.75 14.67 -11.78
N GLN A 38 -4.02 15.24 -10.80
CA GLN A 38 -4.31 16.53 -10.14
C GLN A 38 -5.77 16.66 -9.68
N LEU A 39 -6.33 15.55 -9.20
CA LEU A 39 -7.75 15.50 -8.98
C LEU A 39 -8.17 16.43 -7.82
N PRO A 40 -9.34 17.10 -7.92
CA PRO A 40 -9.72 18.17 -6.99
C PRO A 40 -9.87 17.70 -5.53
N SER A 41 -9.41 18.55 -4.61
CA SER A 41 -9.03 18.22 -3.23
C SER A 41 -9.91 18.87 -2.15
N PRO A 42 -11.16 18.42 -1.91
CA PRO A 42 -11.45 18.27 -0.48
C PRO A 42 -12.20 17.00 -0.08
N THR A 43 -12.77 16.22 -1.00
CA THR A 43 -13.63 15.08 -0.63
C THR A 43 -13.22 13.83 -1.37
N ARG A 44 -12.12 13.23 -0.93
CA ARG A 44 -11.70 11.91 -1.38
C ARG A 44 -11.56 11.00 -0.18
N ARG A 45 -12.51 10.08 -0.09
CA ARG A 45 -12.33 8.85 0.67
C ARG A 45 -11.65 7.86 -0.26
N LEU A 46 -10.54 7.30 0.20
CA LEU A 46 -9.82 6.26 -0.51
C LEU A 46 -10.13 4.94 0.20
N GLU A 47 -10.66 3.96 -0.51
CA GLU A 47 -10.91 2.62 0.02
C GLU A 47 -10.02 1.60 -0.69
N VAL A 48 -9.56 0.61 0.06
CA VAL A 48 -8.76 -0.51 -0.44
C VAL A 48 -9.52 -1.81 -0.19
N PRO A 49 -10.45 -2.18 -1.09
CA PRO A 49 -11.12 -3.47 -1.01
C PRO A 49 -10.15 -4.59 -1.38
N ARG A 50 -10.09 -5.62 -0.51
CA ARG A 50 -9.33 -6.84 -0.73
C ARG A 50 -10.31 -7.99 -0.83
N TYR A 51 -10.17 -8.81 -1.86
CA TYR A 51 -11.09 -9.90 -2.16
C TYR A 51 -10.42 -11.26 -2.01
N GLY A 52 -11.22 -12.29 -1.72
CA GLY A 52 -10.82 -13.70 -1.83
C GLY A 52 -9.63 -14.05 -0.93
N SER A 53 -8.58 -14.67 -1.48
CA SER A 53 -7.41 -15.11 -0.68
C SER A 53 -6.63 -13.96 -0.04
N LEU A 54 -6.58 -12.79 -0.70
CA LEU A 54 -5.97 -11.59 -0.11
C LEU A 54 -6.73 -11.10 1.12
N SER A 55 -8.06 -11.22 1.10
CA SER A 55 -8.92 -10.88 2.23
C SER A 55 -8.73 -11.88 3.38
N ALA A 56 -8.82 -13.18 3.06
CA ALA A 56 -8.80 -14.26 4.04
C ALA A 56 -7.47 -14.38 4.82
N THR A 57 -6.34 -14.06 4.18
CA THR A 57 -5.01 -14.26 4.77
C THR A 57 -4.19 -12.97 4.95
N GLY A 58 -4.76 -11.83 4.53
CA GLY A 58 -3.99 -10.59 4.36
C GLY A 58 -3.43 -10.01 5.67
N VAL A 59 -4.12 -10.17 6.79
CA VAL A 59 -3.62 -9.69 8.10
C VAL A 59 -2.36 -10.47 8.52
N GLY A 60 -2.35 -11.79 8.33
CA GLY A 60 -1.20 -12.64 8.65
C GLY A 60 0.02 -12.42 7.73
N HIS A 61 -0.19 -11.87 6.53
CA HIS A 61 0.85 -11.56 5.56
C HIS A 61 1.20 -10.07 5.46
N ALA A 62 0.70 -9.24 6.38
CA ALA A 62 0.90 -7.80 6.39
C ALA A 62 0.44 -7.08 5.10
N THR A 63 -0.58 -7.62 4.42
CA THR A 63 -1.15 -7.03 3.19
C THR A 63 -1.74 -5.64 3.44
N ASP A 64 -2.36 -5.44 4.61
CA ASP A 64 -2.82 -4.14 5.07
C ASP A 64 -1.68 -3.11 5.12
N ARG A 65 -0.59 -3.46 5.79
CA ARG A 65 0.63 -2.63 5.90
C ARG A 65 1.20 -2.34 4.52
N ALA A 66 1.33 -3.38 3.69
CA ALA A 66 1.85 -3.28 2.32
C ALA A 66 1.03 -2.30 1.46
N CYS A 67 -0.29 -2.41 1.48
CA CYS A 67 -1.16 -1.47 0.76
C CYS A 67 -0.98 -0.05 1.27
N VAL A 68 -0.98 0.16 2.59
CA VAL A 68 -0.83 1.51 3.17
C VAL A 68 0.52 2.14 2.84
N MET A 69 1.62 1.40 2.96
CA MET A 69 2.94 1.90 2.60
C MET A 69 3.01 2.25 1.11
N GLY A 70 2.46 1.39 0.25
CA GLY A 70 2.34 1.68 -1.18
C GLY A 70 1.54 2.94 -1.45
N LEU A 71 0.39 3.13 -0.79
CA LEU A 71 -0.41 4.35 -0.91
C LEU A 71 0.36 5.61 -0.46
N MET A 72 1.30 5.49 0.47
CA MET A 72 2.18 6.57 0.87
C MET A 72 3.36 6.81 -0.08
N GLY A 73 3.41 6.11 -1.23
CA GLY A 73 4.44 6.25 -2.26
C GLY A 73 5.64 5.32 -2.11
N GLU A 74 5.63 4.38 -1.16
CA GLU A 74 6.76 3.46 -0.97
C GLU A 74 6.71 2.29 -1.95
N TRP A 75 7.88 1.89 -2.44
CA TRP A 75 8.06 0.71 -3.29
C TRP A 75 8.71 -0.44 -2.50
N PRO A 76 8.31 -1.70 -2.72
CA PRO A 76 8.77 -2.83 -1.89
C PRO A 76 10.27 -3.10 -1.99
N ASP A 77 10.92 -2.67 -3.07
CA ASP A 77 12.36 -2.77 -3.33
C ASP A 77 13.16 -1.54 -2.84
N GLN A 78 12.48 -0.50 -2.34
CA GLN A 78 13.10 0.76 -1.90
C GLN A 78 12.74 1.14 -0.46
N VAL A 79 11.64 0.61 0.08
CA VAL A 79 11.15 0.93 1.42
C VAL A 79 12.16 0.54 2.48
N ASP A 80 12.39 1.42 3.46
CA ASP A 80 13.09 1.06 4.70
C ASP A 80 12.15 0.24 5.60
N PRO A 81 12.42 -1.07 5.81
CA PRO A 81 11.55 -1.92 6.60
C PRO A 81 11.42 -1.47 8.06
N THR A 82 12.42 -0.77 8.59
CA THR A 82 12.45 -0.32 9.99
C THR A 82 11.49 0.84 10.24
N SER A 83 11.19 1.63 9.20
CA SER A 83 10.29 2.79 9.26
C SER A 83 8.80 2.42 9.27
N ILE A 84 8.44 1.24 8.74
CA ILE A 84 7.06 0.84 8.45
C ILE A 84 6.17 0.88 9.70
N ASN A 85 6.68 0.36 10.82
CA ASN A 85 5.89 0.25 12.04
C ASN A 85 5.54 1.62 12.63
N ALA A 86 6.50 2.54 12.66
CA ALA A 86 6.30 3.90 13.17
C ALA A 86 5.30 4.68 12.30
N ARG A 87 5.41 4.56 10.97
CA ARG A 87 4.51 5.27 10.04
C ARG A 87 3.08 4.77 10.10
N ILE A 88 2.89 3.45 10.24
CA ILE A 88 1.55 2.87 10.42
C ILE A 88 0.93 3.31 11.74
N GLN A 89 1.74 3.36 12.81
CA GLN A 89 1.27 3.87 14.10
C GLN A 89 0.84 5.33 13.99
N GLN A 90 1.66 6.19 13.38
CA GLN A 90 1.35 7.59 13.15
C GLN A 90 0.05 7.77 12.36
N LEU A 91 -0.18 6.99 11.31
CA LEU A 91 -1.44 7.03 10.55
C LEU A 91 -2.63 6.63 11.43
N ARG A 92 -2.50 5.56 12.22
CA ARG A 92 -3.58 5.08 13.09
C ARG A 92 -3.95 6.10 14.17
N GLU A 93 -2.97 6.83 14.69
CA GLU A 93 -3.16 7.88 15.70
C GLU A 93 -3.75 9.16 15.10
N SER A 94 -3.25 9.58 13.94
CA SER A 94 -3.68 10.82 13.29
C SER A 94 -4.95 10.69 12.46
N GLY A 95 -5.27 9.50 11.95
CA GLY A 95 -6.30 9.29 10.93
C GLY A 95 -5.96 9.94 9.58
N ARG A 96 -4.67 10.17 9.32
CA ARG A 96 -4.14 10.90 8.16
C ARG A 96 -3.15 10.04 7.39
N LEU A 97 -3.25 10.07 6.07
CA LEU A 97 -2.35 9.38 5.14
C LEU A 97 -1.77 10.40 4.17
N LEU A 98 -0.44 10.44 4.04
CA LEU A 98 0.25 11.27 3.07
C LEU A 98 0.33 10.52 1.73
N LEU A 99 -0.68 10.69 0.89
CA LEU A 99 -0.87 10.00 -0.40
C LEU A 99 0.28 10.34 -1.35
N ALA A 100 0.93 9.31 -1.88
CA ALA A 100 2.13 9.37 -2.71
C ALA A 100 3.24 10.28 -2.14
N GLY A 101 3.27 10.49 -0.82
CA GLY A 101 4.22 11.39 -0.17
C GLY A 101 3.94 12.89 -0.35
N THR A 102 2.82 13.29 -0.98
CA THR A 102 2.57 14.68 -1.36
C THR A 102 1.27 15.26 -0.84
N GLN A 103 0.19 14.47 -0.76
CA GLN A 103 -1.14 14.97 -0.43
C GLN A 103 -1.69 14.35 0.85
N ASP A 104 -1.95 15.17 1.86
CA ASP A 104 -2.49 14.70 3.13
C ASP A 104 -4.02 14.52 3.05
N ILE A 105 -4.47 13.26 3.20
CA ILE A 105 -5.88 12.85 3.14
C ILE A 105 -6.34 12.19 4.43
N ALA A 106 -7.63 12.29 4.73
CA ALA A 106 -8.24 11.49 5.78
C ALA A 106 -8.23 10.01 5.38
N PHE A 107 -7.79 9.14 6.28
CA PHE A 107 -7.76 7.70 6.06
C PHE A 107 -7.99 6.96 7.38
N ASN A 108 -9.06 6.19 7.45
CA ASN A 108 -9.41 5.40 8.62
C ASN A 108 -9.01 3.94 8.41
N TRP A 109 -8.06 3.48 9.24
CA TRP A 109 -7.53 2.12 9.17
C TRP A 109 -8.61 1.02 9.16
N HIS A 110 -9.70 1.20 9.91
CA HIS A 110 -10.73 0.18 10.09
C HIS A 110 -11.80 0.21 9.01
N SER A 111 -12.21 1.40 8.55
CA SER A 111 -13.30 1.52 7.57
C SER A 111 -12.81 1.56 6.12
N ASP A 112 -11.56 1.94 5.88
CA ASP A 112 -11.06 2.17 4.52
C ASP A 112 -10.21 1.00 4.00
N LEU A 113 -9.79 0.08 4.87
CA LEU A 113 -9.15 -1.19 4.49
C LEU A 113 -10.16 -2.34 4.52
N LEU A 114 -11.00 -2.43 3.50
CA LEU A 114 -12.10 -3.39 3.44
C LEU A 114 -11.59 -4.83 3.19
N LEU A 115 -12.21 -5.78 3.88
CA LEU A 115 -12.04 -7.22 3.67
C LEU A 115 -13.36 -7.77 3.11
N LEU A 116 -13.33 -8.19 1.85
CA LEU A 116 -14.49 -8.65 1.07
C LEU A 116 -14.29 -10.08 0.56
#